data_AF-A0A1H6IUR3-F1
#
_entry.id   AF-A0A1H6IUR3-F1
#
_cell.length_a   1.000
_cell.length_b   1.000
_cell.length_c   1.000
_cell.angle_alpha   90.00
_cell.angle_beta   90.00
_cell.angle_gamma   90.00
#
_symmetry.space_group_name_H-M   'P 1'
#
loop_
_entity.id
_entity.type
_entity.pdbx_description
1 polymer ?
#
loop_
_entity_poly.entity_id
_entity_poly.type
_entity_poly.pdbx_seq_one_letter_code
_entity_poly.pdbx_strand_id
1 'polypeptide(L)'
;MKYRFFAAFMGTLVIASTLSGCSNNNNSDNAESSSAREISAEVTDTNAEETTAIEAQYDTNAPSRECAANRQQMLFVMDNGDYIYSANKDGDNVPVEVYIRDDRKGKTEELDLPENSELMYSAEDKLYYYSPDDGLCVYDNGKSTPLNSETKYTDVIPPRDTFFFTDDAIYFAVSGDNGTEIKSMDYSGKLSDKVYTSEYRNVHIVGFYKNDLICSYNIGTNGYICIFSSENSSTELKTGDSPYIIGDKVYFIDFNSLCCIPLEGGEKEKVSDERCTDFCFYEDKLIFTDSISVFSAEPDGKSNVILEANDLTNCNYISGLGITDGKLYVCGGSGSFWKSIAETDENGKIVEEISAGVDR
;
A
#
# COMPACT_ATOMS: atom_id res chain seq x y z
N MET A 1 17.87 16.16 13.64
CA MET A 1 19.20 16.31 13.00
C MET A 1 18.95 16.41 11.51
N LYS A 2 19.26 17.53 10.84
CA LYS A 2 18.84 17.81 9.46
C LYS A 2 19.90 17.33 8.47
N TYR A 3 19.57 16.38 7.60
CA TYR A 3 20.33 16.09 6.39
C TYR A 3 19.48 16.48 5.19
N ARG A 4 19.89 17.55 4.50
CA ARG A 4 19.42 17.91 3.15
C ARG A 4 20.46 17.37 2.18
N PHE A 5 20.07 16.50 1.26
CA PHE A 5 20.91 16.19 0.10
C PHE A 5 20.44 16.99 -1.11
N PHE A 6 21.39 17.72 -1.70
CA PHE A 6 21.26 18.41 -2.97
C PHE A 6 21.20 17.38 -4.10
N ALA A 7 20.16 17.41 -4.93
CA ALA A 7 20.16 16.73 -6.22
C ALA A 7 21.17 17.42 -7.14
N ALA A 8 22.23 16.70 -7.53
CA ALA A 8 23.19 17.17 -8.52
C ALA A 8 22.75 16.74 -9.91
N PHE A 9 22.39 17.75 -10.72
CA PHE A 9 22.20 17.66 -12.16
C PHE A 9 23.47 17.16 -12.85
N MET A 10 23.39 16.08 -13.64
CA MET A 10 24.41 15.71 -14.63
C MET A 10 23.70 15.29 -15.90
N GLY A 11 23.61 16.23 -16.85
CA GLY A 11 23.32 15.91 -18.23
C GLY A 11 24.61 15.51 -18.95
N THR A 12 24.55 14.48 -19.80
CA THR A 12 25.26 14.50 -21.09
C THR A 12 24.59 13.55 -22.10
N LEU A 13 24.73 13.94 -23.36
CA LEU A 13 24.00 13.58 -24.57
C LEU A 13 24.75 12.50 -25.41
N VAL A 14 24.05 11.94 -26.41
CA VAL A 14 24.50 11.25 -27.67
C VAL A 14 24.99 9.78 -27.49
N ILE A 15 24.70 8.77 -28.33
CA ILE A 15 24.48 8.68 -29.80
C ILE A 15 23.55 7.50 -30.17
N ALA A 16 22.75 7.69 -31.21
CA ALA A 16 21.95 6.69 -31.90
C ALA A 16 22.77 5.71 -32.75
N SER A 17 22.31 4.46 -32.86
CA SER A 17 22.51 3.68 -34.08
C SER A 17 21.31 2.76 -34.33
N THR A 18 20.63 3.07 -35.42
CA THR A 18 19.68 2.24 -36.14
C THR A 18 20.30 0.90 -36.53
N LEU A 19 19.53 -0.18 -36.52
CA LEU A 19 19.57 -1.19 -37.58
C LEU A 19 18.19 -1.87 -37.72
N SER A 20 17.77 -1.88 -38.97
CA SER A 20 16.58 -2.49 -39.55
C SER A 20 16.71 -4.02 -39.62
N GLY A 21 15.59 -4.73 -39.53
CA GLY A 21 15.50 -6.14 -39.87
C GLY A 21 14.05 -6.59 -40.05
N CYS A 22 13.58 -6.55 -41.29
CA CYS A 22 12.22 -6.88 -41.72
C CYS A 22 11.87 -8.39 -41.64
N SER A 23 10.57 -8.65 -41.48
CA SER A 23 9.76 -9.64 -42.23
C SER A 23 9.99 -11.15 -42.03
N ASN A 24 8.94 -11.87 -41.59
CA ASN A 24 8.08 -12.64 -42.52
C ASN A 24 6.91 -13.36 -41.85
N ASN A 25 5.78 -13.35 -42.57
CA ASN A 25 4.58 -14.17 -42.39
C ASN A 25 4.83 -15.68 -42.62
N ASN A 26 4.07 -16.52 -41.90
CA ASN A 26 3.09 -17.50 -42.41
C ASN A 26 2.76 -18.49 -41.28
N ASN A 27 1.51 -18.56 -40.80
CA ASN A 27 0.34 -19.26 -41.34
C ASN A 27 0.42 -20.79 -41.23
N SER A 28 -0.49 -21.36 -40.45
CA SER A 28 -1.44 -22.45 -40.81
C SER A 28 -1.54 -23.59 -39.78
N ASP A 29 -2.71 -23.64 -39.15
CA ASP A 29 -3.65 -24.76 -39.07
C ASP A 29 -3.23 -26.17 -38.59
N ASN A 30 -4.00 -26.59 -37.57
CA ASN A 30 -4.63 -27.90 -37.38
C ASN A 30 -3.76 -29.15 -37.23
N ALA A 31 -3.92 -29.81 -36.08
CA ALA A 31 -4.68 -31.07 -36.03
C ALA A 31 -4.97 -31.51 -34.58
N GLU A 32 -6.24 -31.70 -34.28
CA GLU A 32 -6.73 -32.57 -33.21
C GLU A 32 -6.30 -34.02 -33.45
N SER A 33 -6.06 -34.80 -32.39
CA SER A 33 -7.02 -35.83 -31.93
C SER A 33 -6.34 -36.91 -31.07
N SER A 34 -6.85 -36.99 -29.85
CA SER A 34 -7.27 -38.18 -29.09
C SER A 34 -6.44 -39.47 -29.01
N SER A 35 -6.35 -39.93 -27.74
CA SER A 35 -6.66 -41.29 -27.25
C SER A 35 -5.56 -42.36 -27.35
N ALA A 36 -5.04 -42.82 -26.20
CA ALA A 36 -5.51 -44.03 -25.51
C ALA A 36 -4.65 -44.39 -24.26
N ARG A 37 -5.34 -44.98 -23.26
CA ARG A 37 -4.94 -45.83 -22.11
C ARG A 37 -3.80 -46.84 -22.40
N GLU A 38 -3.05 -47.48 -21.49
CA GLU A 38 -3.10 -47.80 -20.06
C GLU A 38 -1.73 -48.42 -19.62
N ILE A 39 -1.35 -48.25 -18.34
CA ILE A 39 -0.60 -49.15 -17.42
C ILE A 39 0.80 -49.70 -17.80
N SER A 40 1.81 -49.34 -17.00
CA SER A 40 2.62 -50.32 -16.24
C SER A 40 3.48 -49.62 -15.19
N ALA A 41 3.41 -50.10 -13.95
CA ALA A 41 4.27 -49.68 -12.86
C ALA A 41 5.67 -50.28 -13.04
N GLU A 42 6.70 -49.45 -12.90
CA GLU A 42 8.04 -49.91 -12.53
C GLU A 42 8.57 -48.95 -11.47
N VAL A 43 8.65 -49.47 -10.24
CA VAL A 43 9.28 -48.81 -9.10
C VAL A 43 10.78 -48.81 -9.37
N THR A 44 11.34 -47.63 -9.59
CA THR A 44 12.78 -47.41 -9.51
C THR A 44 13.02 -46.36 -8.44
N ASP A 45 13.47 -46.83 -7.27
CA ASP A 45 14.13 -46.00 -6.27
C ASP A 45 15.27 -45.25 -6.96
N THR A 46 15.13 -43.93 -7.07
CA THR A 46 16.24 -43.05 -7.39
C THR A 46 16.30 -42.00 -6.30
N ASN A 47 17.48 -41.96 -5.65
CA ASN A 47 17.89 -41.06 -4.61
C ASN A 47 17.20 -39.69 -4.72
N ALA A 48 16.48 -39.32 -3.67
CA ALA A 48 16.18 -37.92 -3.41
C ALA A 48 17.53 -37.21 -3.31
N GLU A 49 17.93 -36.50 -4.38
CA GLU A 49 18.78 -35.35 -4.22
C GLU A 49 18.06 -34.45 -3.22
N GLU A 50 18.74 -34.14 -2.11
CA GLU A 50 18.36 -33.03 -1.25
C GLU A 50 18.32 -31.78 -2.14
N THR A 51 17.13 -31.47 -2.65
CA THR A 51 16.82 -30.15 -3.18
C THR A 51 16.99 -29.22 -2.01
N THR A 52 18.18 -28.61 -1.93
CA THR A 52 18.43 -27.49 -1.04
C THR A 52 17.40 -26.45 -1.44
N ALA A 53 16.39 -26.27 -0.59
CA ALA A 53 15.40 -25.23 -0.78
C ALA A 53 16.17 -23.93 -0.95
N ILE A 54 15.89 -23.22 -2.05
CA ILE A 54 16.44 -21.90 -2.30
C ILE A 54 16.09 -21.06 -1.07
N GLU A 55 17.10 -20.61 -0.33
CA GLU A 55 16.90 -19.71 0.80
C GLU A 55 16.11 -18.50 0.30
N ALA A 56 14.96 -18.24 0.91
CA ALA A 56 14.14 -17.08 0.59
C ALA A 56 14.85 -15.83 1.12
N GLN A 57 15.79 -15.29 0.35
CA GLN A 57 16.30 -13.95 0.63
C GLN A 57 15.22 -12.94 0.28
N TYR A 58 14.71 -12.27 1.31
CA TYR A 58 13.87 -11.09 1.15
C TYR A 58 14.79 -9.93 0.77
N ASP A 59 14.60 -9.35 -0.42
CA ASP A 59 15.23 -8.07 -0.73
C ASP A 59 14.48 -6.99 0.05
N THR A 60 14.98 -6.70 1.25
CA THR A 60 14.45 -5.68 2.15
C THR A 60 15.16 -4.34 1.98
N ASN A 61 15.93 -4.16 0.89
CA ASN A 61 16.43 -2.84 0.52
C ASN A 61 15.23 -1.97 0.14
N ALA A 62 14.62 -1.39 1.16
CA ALA A 62 13.56 -0.42 1.03
C ALA A 62 14.04 0.63 0.04
N PRO A 63 13.28 0.90 -1.03
CA PRO A 63 13.53 2.10 -1.81
C PRO A 63 13.34 3.32 -0.87
N SER A 64 13.65 4.51 -1.36
CA SER A 64 13.47 5.78 -0.64
C SER A 64 12.17 5.83 0.17
N ARG A 65 12.08 6.71 1.18
CA ARG A 65 10.83 7.01 1.93
C ARG A 65 9.58 7.12 1.02
N GLU A 66 9.76 7.45 -0.26
CA GLU A 66 8.78 7.56 -1.33
C GLU A 66 8.12 6.22 -1.77
N CYS A 67 8.74 5.06 -1.55
CA CYS A 67 8.12 3.75 -1.84
C CYS A 67 7.40 3.14 -0.63
N ALA A 68 7.50 3.78 0.54
CA ALA A 68 6.69 3.45 1.69
C ALA A 68 5.39 4.27 1.67
N ALA A 69 4.30 3.56 1.38
CA ALA A 69 2.91 3.86 1.73
C ALA A 69 2.01 4.55 0.67
N ASN A 70 1.12 3.73 0.12
CA ASN A 70 -0.30 4.07 0.05
C ASN A 70 -1.17 3.20 0.99
N ARG A 71 -0.57 2.68 2.07
CA ARG A 71 -1.32 1.92 3.08
C ARG A 71 -2.03 2.86 4.04
N GLN A 72 -3.15 2.38 4.59
CA GLN A 72 -3.91 3.09 5.59
C GLN A 72 -3.01 3.38 6.80
N GLN A 73 -2.70 4.66 7.01
CA GLN A 73 -1.95 5.08 8.19
C GLN A 73 -2.91 5.12 9.37
N MET A 74 -2.53 4.44 10.45
CA MET A 74 -3.33 4.40 11.69
C MET A 74 -3.30 5.74 12.42
N LEU A 75 -2.17 6.42 12.30
CA LEU A 75 -1.89 7.74 12.85
C LEU A 75 -0.92 8.47 11.92
N PHE A 76 -0.90 9.79 12.05
CA PHE A 76 0.03 10.68 11.37
C PHE A 76 0.87 11.40 12.41
N VAL A 77 2.15 11.60 12.12
CA VAL A 77 3.07 12.38 12.97
C VAL A 77 3.39 13.67 12.25
N MET A 78 3.02 14.79 12.86
CA MET A 78 3.29 16.14 12.37
C MET A 78 4.76 16.52 12.62
N ASP A 79 5.31 17.47 11.85
CA ASP A 79 6.70 17.92 12.04
C ASP A 79 6.98 18.50 13.43
N ASN A 80 5.94 19.05 14.07
CA ASN A 80 6.01 19.57 15.43
C ASN A 80 5.94 18.46 16.52
N GLY A 81 5.77 17.20 16.12
CA GLY A 81 5.71 16.01 16.96
C GLY A 81 4.30 15.61 17.41
N ASP A 82 3.26 16.36 17.02
CA ASP A 82 1.88 16.03 17.38
C ASP A 82 1.41 14.78 16.63
N TYR A 83 0.57 13.97 17.29
CA TYR A 83 -0.07 12.83 16.66
C TYR A 83 -1.47 13.20 16.19
N ILE A 84 -1.83 12.78 14.97
CA ILE A 84 -3.19 12.85 14.46
C ILE A 84 -3.70 11.44 14.23
N TYR A 85 -4.84 11.09 14.82
CA TYR A 85 -5.43 9.75 14.64
C TYR A 85 -6.95 9.83 14.65
N SER A 86 -7.59 8.85 14.03
CA SER A 86 -9.03 8.72 14.09
C SER A 86 -9.47 8.05 15.39
N ALA A 87 -10.56 8.56 15.97
CA ALA A 87 -11.20 8.05 17.17
C ALA A 87 -12.72 8.09 17.03
N ASN A 88 -13.42 7.29 17.82
CA ASN A 88 -14.89 7.33 17.88
C ASN A 88 -15.35 8.19 19.06
N LYS A 89 -16.33 9.08 18.82
CA LYS A 89 -17.08 9.78 19.89
C LYS A 89 -18.54 9.35 19.91
N ASP A 90 -19.18 9.46 21.07
CA ASP A 90 -20.62 9.23 21.18
C ASP A 90 -21.38 10.27 20.35
N GLY A 91 -22.19 9.80 19.41
CA GLY A 91 -23.15 10.60 18.66
C GLY A 91 -24.59 10.33 19.10
N ASP A 92 -25.54 11.13 18.59
CA ASP A 92 -26.95 11.08 19.01
C ASP A 92 -27.63 9.72 18.82
N ASN A 93 -27.19 8.91 17.84
CA ASN A 93 -27.76 7.59 17.55
C ASN A 93 -26.71 6.50 17.27
N VAL A 94 -25.53 6.87 16.75
CA VAL A 94 -24.40 5.98 16.48
C VAL A 94 -23.10 6.72 16.80
N PRO A 95 -22.02 6.02 17.19
CA PRO A 95 -20.71 6.64 17.31
C PRO A 95 -20.27 7.24 15.97
N VAL A 96 -19.57 8.38 16.04
CA VAL A 96 -19.08 9.12 14.89
C VAL A 96 -17.56 9.12 14.93
N GLU A 97 -16.92 8.80 13.80
CA GLU A 97 -15.48 8.91 13.65
C GLU A 97 -15.08 10.38 13.55
N VAL A 98 -14.06 10.76 14.33
CA VAL A 98 -13.47 12.10 14.36
C VAL A 98 -11.95 11.99 14.36
N TYR A 99 -11.28 13.07 13.98
CA TYR A 99 -9.82 13.14 14.05
C TYR A 99 -9.39 13.93 15.27
N ILE A 100 -8.50 13.33 16.06
CA ILE A 100 -7.94 13.92 17.27
C ILE A 100 -6.49 14.31 17.00
N ARG A 101 -6.12 15.52 17.39
CA ARG A 101 -4.74 15.98 17.53
C ARG A 101 -4.30 15.85 18.98
N ASP A 102 -3.26 15.07 19.23
CA ASP A 102 -2.59 14.92 20.52
C ASP A 102 -1.23 15.63 20.48
N ASP A 103 -1.05 16.62 21.35
CA ASP A 103 0.19 17.42 21.43
C ASP A 103 1.34 16.71 22.16
N ARG A 104 1.10 15.46 22.59
CA ARG A 104 2.05 14.60 23.30
C ARG A 104 2.49 15.17 24.66
N LYS A 105 1.87 16.24 25.12
CA LYS A 105 2.10 16.95 26.39
C LYS A 105 0.85 16.93 27.27
N GLY A 106 -0.13 16.12 26.89
CA GLY A 106 -1.37 15.86 27.65
C GLY A 106 -2.56 16.69 27.21
N LYS A 107 -2.48 17.42 26.08
CA LYS A 107 -3.62 18.10 25.48
C LYS A 107 -4.02 17.40 24.19
N THR A 108 -5.30 17.03 24.11
CA THR A 108 -5.94 16.58 22.89
C THR A 108 -6.98 17.59 22.40
N GLU A 109 -7.17 17.70 21.09
CA GLU A 109 -8.22 18.50 20.47
C GLU A 109 -8.85 17.77 19.28
N GLU A 110 -10.16 17.89 19.13
CA GLU A 110 -10.86 17.42 17.92
C GLU A 110 -10.57 18.40 16.78
N LEU A 111 -10.19 17.87 15.61
CA LEU A 111 -10.03 18.68 14.41
C LEU A 111 -11.41 19.02 13.83
N ASP A 112 -11.60 20.29 13.48
CA ASP A 112 -12.82 20.79 12.85
C ASP A 112 -12.82 20.47 11.35
N LEU A 113 -12.93 19.18 11.03
CA LEU A 113 -13.06 18.67 9.67
C LEU A 113 -14.54 18.42 9.35
N PRO A 114 -14.99 18.64 8.10
CA PRO A 114 -16.35 18.30 7.68
C PRO A 114 -16.70 16.84 7.96
N GLU A 115 -17.96 16.55 8.24
CA GLU A 115 -18.42 15.17 8.45
C GLU A 115 -18.08 14.26 7.26
N ASN A 116 -17.77 13.00 7.56
CA ASN A 116 -17.34 12.00 6.56
C ASN A 116 -16.07 12.39 5.78
N SER A 117 -15.22 13.22 6.37
CA SER A 117 -13.87 13.47 5.85
C SER A 117 -12.94 12.31 6.18
N GLU A 118 -11.96 12.07 5.30
CA GLU A 118 -10.92 11.07 5.52
C GLU A 118 -9.53 11.70 5.42
N LEU A 119 -8.69 11.50 6.43
CA LEU A 119 -7.33 12.02 6.46
C LEU A 119 -6.43 11.14 5.60
N MET A 120 -5.77 11.76 4.63
CA MET A 120 -5.02 11.09 3.58
C MET A 120 -3.51 11.18 3.79
N TYR A 121 -3.02 12.34 4.24
CA TYR A 121 -1.59 12.61 4.36
C TYR A 121 -1.28 13.75 5.34
N SER A 122 -0.05 13.76 5.87
CA SER A 122 0.50 14.87 6.65
C SER A 122 1.89 15.22 6.12
N ALA A 123 2.13 16.50 5.91
CA ALA A 123 3.46 17.01 5.60
C ALA A 123 3.64 18.39 6.23
N GLU A 124 4.83 18.64 6.76
CA GLU A 124 5.12 19.86 7.52
C GLU A 124 4.13 20.00 8.70
N ASP A 125 3.52 21.19 8.82
CA ASP A 125 2.45 21.49 9.76
C ASP A 125 1.05 21.43 9.11
N LYS A 126 0.90 20.72 7.98
CA LYS A 126 -0.34 20.63 7.21
C LYS A 126 -0.88 19.22 7.14
N LEU A 127 -2.21 19.15 7.07
CA LEU A 127 -2.96 17.92 6.89
C LEU A 127 -3.68 17.96 5.54
N TYR A 128 -3.69 16.83 4.86
CA TYR A 128 -4.39 16.63 3.60
C TYR A 128 -5.48 15.62 3.82
N TYR A 129 -6.71 16.00 3.50
CA TYR A 129 -7.88 15.18 3.75
C TYR A 129 -8.85 15.26 2.59
N TYR A 130 -9.59 14.20 2.35
CA TYR A 130 -10.69 14.20 1.40
C TYR A 130 -11.97 14.66 2.10
N SER A 131 -12.70 15.57 1.45
CA SER A 131 -14.06 15.96 1.81
C SER A 131 -15.03 15.54 0.69
N PRO A 132 -16.19 14.96 1.02
CA PRO A 132 -17.23 14.67 0.02
C PRO A 132 -17.68 15.92 -0.77
N ASP A 133 -17.69 17.08 -0.13
CA ASP A 133 -18.21 18.32 -0.73
C ASP A 133 -17.18 18.99 -1.65
N ASP A 134 -15.91 18.93 -1.29
CA ASP A 134 -14.85 19.74 -1.91
C ASP A 134 -13.76 18.92 -2.63
N GLY A 135 -13.73 17.59 -2.46
CA GLY A 135 -12.62 16.74 -2.90
C GLY A 135 -11.43 16.84 -1.95
N LEU A 136 -10.21 16.73 -2.49
CA LEU A 136 -8.98 16.83 -1.70
C LEU A 136 -8.74 18.26 -1.22
N CYS A 137 -8.59 18.40 0.09
CA CYS A 137 -8.40 19.65 0.81
C CYS A 137 -7.08 19.64 1.58
N VAL A 138 -6.54 20.84 1.81
CA VAL A 138 -5.48 21.09 2.79
C VAL A 138 -6.06 21.78 4.01
N TYR A 139 -5.72 21.30 5.19
CA TYR A 139 -6.02 21.89 6.47
C TYR A 139 -4.74 22.48 7.07
N ASP A 140 -4.74 23.81 7.25
CA ASP A 140 -3.62 24.60 7.76
C ASP A 140 -4.15 25.59 8.80
N ASN A 141 -3.69 25.47 10.05
CA ASN A 141 -4.04 26.37 11.16
C ASN A 141 -5.54 26.63 11.32
N GLY A 142 -6.37 25.57 11.33
CA GLY A 142 -7.81 25.70 11.53
C GLY A 142 -8.58 26.12 10.27
N LYS A 143 -7.92 26.17 9.11
CA LYS A 143 -8.54 26.55 7.85
C LYS A 143 -8.40 25.44 6.82
N SER A 144 -9.54 25.00 6.29
CA SER A 144 -9.60 24.11 5.13
C SER A 144 -9.63 24.90 3.83
N THR A 145 -8.86 24.44 2.84
CA THR A 145 -8.84 24.98 1.47
C THR A 145 -8.87 23.83 0.46
N PRO A 146 -9.85 23.77 -0.45
CA PRO A 146 -9.86 22.79 -1.53
C PRO A 146 -8.67 22.99 -2.47
N LEU A 147 -8.01 21.91 -2.89
CA LEU A 147 -6.85 21.98 -3.79
C LEU A 147 -7.29 22.04 -5.25
N ASN A 148 -8.13 21.10 -5.70
CA ASN A 148 -8.58 21.04 -7.08
C ASN A 148 -9.92 20.32 -7.20
N SER A 149 -10.86 20.89 -7.95
CA SER A 149 -12.20 20.32 -8.12
C SER A 149 -12.24 18.99 -8.87
N GLU A 150 -11.21 18.65 -9.64
CA GLU A 150 -11.13 17.35 -10.33
C GLU A 150 -10.91 16.17 -9.37
N THR A 151 -10.51 16.44 -8.12
CA THR A 151 -10.35 15.40 -7.10
C THR A 151 -11.67 14.99 -6.45
N LYS A 152 -12.79 15.66 -6.78
CA LYS A 152 -14.10 15.38 -6.22
C LYS A 152 -14.74 14.16 -6.87
N TYR A 153 -15.16 13.20 -6.04
CA TYR A 153 -15.95 12.04 -6.47
C TYR A 153 -17.45 12.32 -6.34
N THR A 154 -18.24 11.84 -7.29
CA THR A 154 -19.67 12.21 -7.40
C THR A 154 -20.59 11.46 -6.44
N ASP A 155 -20.21 10.24 -5.99
CA ASP A 155 -21.16 9.34 -5.33
C ASP A 155 -20.62 8.56 -4.11
N VAL A 156 -19.30 8.51 -3.88
CA VAL A 156 -18.68 7.75 -2.78
C VAL A 156 -17.38 8.45 -2.34
N ILE A 157 -17.00 8.33 -1.06
CA ILE A 157 -15.64 8.64 -0.61
C ILE A 157 -14.69 7.69 -1.37
N PRO A 158 -13.71 8.21 -2.13
CA PRO A 158 -12.77 7.36 -2.82
C PRO A 158 -11.95 6.56 -1.80
N PRO A 159 -11.65 5.29 -2.08
CA PRO A 159 -10.66 4.55 -1.31
C PRO A 159 -9.35 5.36 -1.21
N ARG A 160 -8.70 5.34 -0.04
CA ARG A 160 -7.46 6.11 0.21
C ARG A 160 -6.42 5.95 -0.89
N ASP A 161 -6.29 4.75 -1.42
CA ASP A 161 -5.33 4.40 -2.47
C ASP A 161 -5.62 5.05 -3.84
N THR A 162 -6.67 5.85 -3.92
CA THR A 162 -6.94 6.81 -5.00
C THR A 162 -5.91 7.92 -5.06
N PHE A 163 -5.36 8.34 -3.92
CA PHE A 163 -4.40 9.44 -3.82
C PHE A 163 -3.02 8.89 -3.46
N PHE A 164 -1.96 9.46 -4.03
CA PHE A 164 -0.59 9.11 -3.69
C PHE A 164 0.25 10.38 -3.55
N PHE A 165 0.89 10.54 -2.39
CA PHE A 165 1.62 11.76 -2.02
C PHE A 165 3.11 11.51 -2.11
N THR A 166 3.80 12.32 -2.91
CA THR A 166 5.27 12.39 -2.96
C THR A 166 5.75 13.73 -2.43
N ASP A 167 7.05 13.89 -2.25
CA ASP A 167 7.65 15.15 -1.81
C ASP A 167 7.30 16.32 -2.77
N ASP A 168 7.12 16.04 -4.06
CA ASP A 168 6.95 17.06 -5.10
C ASP A 168 5.53 17.14 -5.69
N ALA A 169 4.70 16.10 -5.55
CA ALA A 169 3.41 16.03 -6.22
C ALA A 169 2.38 15.17 -5.48
N ILE A 170 1.11 15.42 -5.79
CA ILE A 170 -0.03 14.58 -5.41
C ILE A 170 -0.56 13.94 -6.69
N TYR A 171 -0.52 12.61 -6.77
CA TYR A 171 -1.13 11.84 -7.83
C TYR A 171 -2.52 11.39 -7.40
N PHE A 172 -3.46 11.35 -8.34
CA PHE A 172 -4.81 10.90 -8.07
C PHE A 172 -5.45 10.24 -9.30
N ALA A 173 -6.23 9.20 -9.04
CA ALA A 173 -7.07 8.57 -10.05
C ALA A 173 -8.39 9.33 -10.22
N VAL A 174 -8.92 9.34 -11.44
CA VAL A 174 -10.25 9.90 -11.78
C VAL A 174 -10.97 8.88 -12.66
N SER A 175 -11.91 8.16 -12.06
CA SER A 175 -12.70 7.14 -12.75
C SER A 175 -13.77 7.81 -13.62
N GLY A 176 -13.86 7.40 -14.88
CA GLY A 176 -14.83 7.88 -15.85
C GLY A 176 -15.44 6.77 -16.69
N ASP A 177 -16.23 7.15 -17.69
CA ASP A 177 -16.96 6.16 -18.49
C ASP A 177 -16.06 5.29 -19.38
N ASN A 178 -14.89 5.82 -19.77
CA ASN A 178 -13.95 5.18 -20.67
C ASN A 178 -12.73 4.59 -19.93
N GLY A 179 -12.83 4.39 -18.61
CA GLY A 179 -11.74 3.93 -17.77
C GLY A 179 -11.29 4.99 -16.77
N THR A 180 -10.03 4.95 -16.34
CA THR A 180 -9.47 5.84 -15.32
C THR A 180 -8.35 6.69 -15.88
N GLU A 181 -8.39 7.98 -15.60
CA GLU A 181 -7.27 8.91 -15.81
C GLU A 181 -6.47 9.02 -14.51
N ILE A 182 -5.15 8.89 -14.57
CA ILE A 182 -4.26 9.18 -13.44
C ILE A 182 -3.56 10.50 -13.72
N LYS A 183 -3.84 11.47 -12.86
CA LYS A 183 -3.35 12.85 -12.95
C LYS A 183 -2.40 13.13 -11.81
N SER A 184 -1.69 14.25 -11.93
CA SER A 184 -0.86 14.78 -10.85
C SER A 184 -1.03 16.28 -10.72
N MET A 185 -0.83 16.79 -9.51
CA MET A 185 -0.80 18.21 -9.21
C MET A 185 0.30 18.53 -8.21
N ASP A 186 0.72 19.79 -8.18
CA ASP A 186 1.52 20.29 -7.08
C ASP A 186 0.65 20.56 -5.83
N TYR A 187 1.30 20.82 -4.70
CA TYR A 187 0.63 21.15 -3.43
C TYR A 187 -0.11 22.50 -3.43
N SER A 188 -0.07 23.27 -4.52
CA SER A 188 -0.93 24.45 -4.72
C SER A 188 -2.25 24.12 -5.42
N GLY A 189 -2.41 22.86 -5.87
CA GLY A 189 -3.59 22.39 -6.62
C GLY A 189 -3.45 22.56 -8.14
N LYS A 190 -2.29 22.99 -8.63
CA LYS A 190 -2.07 23.18 -10.08
C LYS A 190 -1.77 21.84 -10.73
N LEU A 191 -2.58 21.48 -11.73
CA LEU A 191 -2.42 20.25 -12.50
C LEU A 191 -1.16 20.26 -13.36
N SER A 192 -0.55 19.08 -13.47
CA SER A 192 0.42 18.73 -14.51
C SER A 192 -0.27 18.45 -15.84
N ASP A 193 0.43 18.68 -16.96
CA ASP A 193 -0.06 18.31 -18.30
C ASP A 193 0.02 16.79 -18.55
N LYS A 194 0.74 16.04 -17.70
CA LYS A 194 0.91 14.60 -17.83
C LYS A 194 -0.30 13.85 -17.27
N VAL A 195 -0.92 13.02 -18.11
CA VAL A 195 -2.07 12.19 -17.77
C VAL A 195 -1.82 10.77 -18.23
N TYR A 196 -1.89 9.80 -17.32
CA TYR A 196 -1.84 8.39 -17.67
C TYR A 196 -3.27 7.86 -17.83
N THR A 197 -3.48 6.90 -18.72
CA THR A 197 -4.82 6.36 -18.97
C THR A 197 -4.86 4.86 -18.83
N SER A 198 -5.94 4.35 -18.24
CA SER A 198 -6.25 2.93 -18.13
C SER A 198 -7.69 2.70 -18.55
N GLU A 199 -7.98 1.58 -19.21
CA GLU A 199 -9.35 1.20 -19.57
C GLU A 199 -10.18 0.70 -18.37
N TYR A 200 -9.54 0.39 -17.24
CA TYR A 200 -10.20 -0.08 -16.03
C TYR A 200 -10.72 1.10 -15.19
N ARG A 201 -11.89 0.93 -14.55
CA ARG A 201 -12.54 2.00 -13.76
C ARG A 201 -12.15 2.04 -12.28
N ASN A 202 -11.52 0.97 -11.78
CA ASN A 202 -11.15 0.75 -10.38
C ASN A 202 -9.63 0.71 -10.23
N VAL A 203 -8.95 1.74 -10.76
CA VAL A 203 -7.50 1.83 -10.73
C VAL A 203 -7.07 2.61 -9.49
N HIS A 204 -6.13 2.03 -8.75
CA HIS A 204 -5.58 2.58 -7.51
C HIS A 204 -4.07 2.78 -7.67
N ILE A 205 -3.50 3.79 -7.03
CA ILE A 205 -2.08 4.13 -7.17
C ILE A 205 -1.29 3.36 -6.11
N VAL A 206 -0.34 2.52 -6.54
CA VAL A 206 0.48 1.72 -5.62
C VAL A 206 1.78 2.45 -5.30
N GLY A 207 2.39 3.10 -6.30
CA GLY A 207 3.62 3.86 -6.14
C GLY A 207 4.41 3.96 -7.44
N PHE A 208 5.73 3.97 -7.32
CA PHE A 208 6.65 4.12 -8.45
C PHE A 208 7.76 3.07 -8.41
N TYR A 209 8.24 2.67 -9.59
CA TYR A 209 9.45 1.87 -9.76
C TYR A 209 10.27 2.41 -10.92
N LYS A 210 11.54 2.75 -10.69
CA LYS A 210 12.42 3.35 -11.71
C LYS A 210 11.80 4.57 -12.43
N ASN A 211 10.99 5.36 -11.71
CA ASN A 211 10.16 6.49 -12.20
C ASN A 211 8.92 6.13 -13.03
N ASP A 212 8.65 4.84 -13.23
CA ASP A 212 7.41 4.38 -13.85
C ASP A 212 6.31 4.32 -12.79
N LEU A 213 5.15 4.87 -13.12
CA LEU A 213 3.96 4.84 -12.27
C LEU A 213 3.44 3.40 -12.22
N ILE A 214 3.16 2.90 -11.01
CA ILE A 214 2.52 1.61 -10.80
C ILE A 214 1.14 1.82 -10.19
N CYS A 215 0.16 1.26 -10.87
CA CYS A 215 -1.22 1.23 -10.40
C CYS A 215 -1.69 -0.22 -10.23
N SER A 216 -2.70 -0.44 -9.41
CA SER A 216 -3.39 -1.72 -9.27
C SER A 216 -4.84 -1.60 -9.72
N TYR A 217 -5.43 -2.73 -10.10
CA TYR A 217 -6.85 -2.86 -10.37
C TYR A 217 -7.29 -4.29 -10.16
N ASN A 218 -8.60 -4.51 -9.98
CA ASN A 218 -9.17 -5.84 -9.74
C ASN A 218 -10.16 -6.23 -10.83
N ILE A 219 -10.11 -7.50 -11.27
CA ILE A 219 -11.14 -8.14 -12.10
C ILE A 219 -11.74 -9.31 -11.32
N GLY A 220 -12.94 -9.11 -10.78
CA GLY A 220 -13.55 -10.06 -9.86
C GLY A 220 -12.70 -10.18 -8.59
N THR A 221 -12.20 -11.38 -8.30
CA THR A 221 -11.31 -11.66 -7.16
C THR A 221 -9.83 -11.74 -7.55
N ASN A 222 -9.47 -11.34 -8.78
CA ASN A 222 -8.08 -11.34 -9.23
C ASN A 222 -7.54 -9.90 -9.20
N GLY A 223 -6.41 -9.72 -8.53
CA GLY A 223 -5.66 -8.46 -8.55
C GLY A 223 -4.66 -8.41 -9.69
N TYR A 224 -4.38 -7.21 -10.16
CA TYR A 224 -3.40 -6.92 -11.18
C TYR A 224 -2.69 -5.62 -10.84
N ILE A 225 -1.46 -5.47 -11.36
CA ILE A 225 -0.77 -4.20 -11.43
C ILE A 225 -0.47 -3.83 -12.89
N CYS A 226 -0.52 -2.53 -13.18
CA CYS A 226 -0.05 -1.90 -14.41
C CYS A 226 1.22 -1.10 -14.10
N ILE A 227 2.30 -1.36 -14.84
CA ILE A 227 3.54 -0.58 -14.79
C ILE A 227 3.58 0.31 -16.04
N PHE A 228 3.43 1.62 -15.86
CA PHE A 228 3.33 2.57 -16.96
C PHE A 228 4.71 3.03 -17.45
N SER A 229 5.14 2.48 -18.59
CA SER A 229 6.33 2.95 -19.32
C SER A 229 6.11 4.29 -20.04
N SER A 230 4.84 4.67 -20.28
CA SER A 230 4.42 5.98 -20.79
C SER A 230 2.93 6.21 -20.48
N GLU A 231 2.41 7.40 -20.79
CA GLU A 231 1.02 7.81 -20.59
C GLU A 231 -0.02 6.87 -21.22
N ASN A 232 0.37 6.16 -22.28
CA ASN A 232 -0.50 5.31 -23.10
C ASN A 232 0.01 3.87 -23.23
N SER A 233 1.00 3.46 -22.43
CA SER A 233 1.55 2.11 -22.51
C SER A 233 1.95 1.60 -21.13
N SER A 234 1.36 0.47 -20.75
CA SER A 234 1.69 -0.26 -19.53
C SER A 234 1.91 -1.73 -19.81
N THR A 235 2.70 -2.37 -18.95
CA THR A 235 2.76 -3.83 -18.84
C THR A 235 1.94 -4.28 -17.65
N GLU A 236 1.25 -5.40 -17.78
CA GLU A 236 0.40 -5.94 -16.73
C GLU A 236 1.07 -7.15 -16.07
N LEU A 237 0.91 -7.24 -14.75
CA LEU A 237 1.31 -8.40 -13.97
C LEU A 237 0.14 -8.83 -13.08
N LYS A 238 -0.18 -10.12 -13.11
CA LYS A 238 -1.19 -10.68 -12.22
C LYS A 238 -0.65 -10.76 -10.80
N THR A 239 -1.34 -10.13 -9.87
CA THR A 239 -1.03 -10.13 -8.44
C THR A 239 -2.24 -10.64 -7.65
N GLY A 240 -2.21 -10.47 -6.33
CA GLY A 240 -3.38 -10.58 -5.47
C GLY A 240 -3.79 -9.21 -4.95
N ASP A 241 -4.44 -9.23 -3.80
CA ASP A 241 -4.94 -8.06 -3.11
C ASP A 241 -3.80 -7.28 -2.43
N SER A 242 -4.02 -5.97 -2.30
CA SER A 242 -3.14 -5.05 -1.56
C SER A 242 -1.66 -5.11 -1.96
N PRO A 243 -1.33 -4.95 -3.27
CA PRO A 243 0.04 -4.98 -3.74
C PRO A 243 0.90 -3.91 -3.07
N TYR A 244 2.14 -4.26 -2.77
CA TYR A 244 3.11 -3.41 -2.09
C TYR A 244 4.49 -3.62 -2.71
N ILE A 245 5.13 -2.52 -3.14
CA ILE A 245 6.39 -2.58 -3.90
C ILE A 245 7.57 -2.38 -2.96
N ILE A 246 8.54 -3.30 -3.00
CA ILE A 246 9.83 -3.16 -2.31
C ILE A 246 10.93 -3.69 -3.21
N GLY A 247 11.98 -2.89 -3.37
CA GLY A 247 13.09 -3.23 -4.24
C GLY A 247 12.58 -3.50 -5.66
N ASP A 248 12.87 -4.70 -6.15
CA ASP A 248 12.43 -5.20 -7.45
C ASP A 248 11.24 -6.18 -7.37
N LYS A 249 10.60 -6.33 -6.20
CA LYS A 249 9.48 -7.25 -5.96
C LYS A 249 8.18 -6.53 -5.64
N VAL A 250 7.08 -7.22 -5.92
CA VAL A 250 5.74 -6.87 -5.45
C VAL A 250 5.27 -7.93 -4.48
N TYR A 251 4.95 -7.50 -3.25
CA TYR A 251 4.34 -8.30 -2.21
C TYR A 251 2.83 -8.11 -2.24
N PHE A 252 2.06 -9.17 -2.04
CA PHE A 252 0.60 -9.12 -2.10
C PHE A 252 -0.04 -10.29 -1.34
N ILE A 253 -1.32 -10.17 -1.03
CA ILE A 253 -2.10 -11.22 -0.38
C ILE A 253 -2.88 -11.98 -1.45
N ASP A 254 -2.69 -13.30 -1.54
CA ASP A 254 -3.43 -14.18 -2.45
C ASP A 254 -4.15 -15.25 -1.64
N PHE A 255 -5.49 -15.18 -1.57
CA PHE A 255 -6.33 -16.06 -0.75
C PHE A 255 -5.85 -16.24 0.70
N ASN A 256 -5.46 -15.12 1.36
CA ASN A 256 -4.84 -15.05 2.69
C ASN A 256 -3.41 -15.62 2.80
N SER A 257 -2.70 -15.86 1.70
CA SER A 257 -1.27 -16.19 1.74
C SER A 257 -0.45 -14.97 1.32
N LEU A 258 0.56 -14.62 2.11
CA LEU A 258 1.51 -13.59 1.71
C LEU A 258 2.44 -14.14 0.63
N CYS A 259 2.44 -13.48 -0.52
CA CYS A 259 3.21 -13.88 -1.69
C CYS A 259 4.06 -12.71 -2.20
N CYS A 260 5.07 -13.02 -2.99
CA CYS A 260 5.78 -12.02 -3.78
C CYS A 260 6.09 -12.52 -5.18
N ILE A 261 6.38 -11.58 -6.08
CA ILE A 261 6.80 -11.83 -7.46
C ILE A 261 7.75 -10.70 -7.90
N PRO A 262 8.77 -10.97 -8.74
CA PRO A 262 9.55 -9.92 -9.36
C PRO A 262 8.68 -8.99 -10.23
N LEU A 263 8.97 -7.70 -10.21
CA LEU A 263 8.30 -6.69 -11.05
C LEU A 263 8.50 -6.94 -12.54
N GLU A 264 9.61 -7.57 -12.93
CA GLU A 264 9.91 -7.97 -14.31
C GLU A 264 9.11 -9.21 -14.75
N GLY A 265 8.31 -9.78 -13.85
CA GLY A 265 7.59 -11.04 -14.03
C GLY A 265 8.40 -12.25 -13.59
N GLY A 266 7.73 -13.39 -13.40
CA GLY A 266 8.36 -14.62 -12.94
C GLY A 266 7.40 -15.56 -12.24
N GLU A 267 7.95 -16.49 -11.46
CA GLU A 267 7.17 -17.37 -10.60
C GLU A 267 6.78 -16.65 -9.30
N LYS A 268 5.57 -16.94 -8.85
CA LYS A 268 5.06 -16.46 -7.57
C LYS A 268 5.71 -17.25 -6.43
N GLU A 269 6.33 -16.55 -5.49
CA GLU A 269 6.93 -17.12 -4.29
C GLU A 269 5.96 -16.96 -3.11
N LYS A 270 5.78 -18.01 -2.31
CA LYS A 270 5.06 -17.93 -1.04
C LYS A 270 6.05 -17.45 0.02
N VAL A 271 5.68 -16.42 0.77
CA VAL A 271 6.58 -15.75 1.73
C VAL A 271 6.51 -16.41 3.11
N SER A 272 5.31 -16.83 3.52
CA SER A 272 5.05 -17.45 4.81
C SER A 272 3.89 -18.44 4.69
N ASP A 273 3.88 -19.48 5.53
CA ASP A 273 2.82 -20.50 5.53
C ASP A 273 1.57 -20.09 6.32
N GLU A 274 1.73 -19.08 7.16
CA GLU A 274 0.72 -18.48 7.99
C GLU A 274 -0.29 -17.68 7.15
N ARG A 275 -1.47 -17.51 7.74
CA ARG A 275 -2.51 -16.66 7.17
C ARG A 275 -2.07 -15.20 7.26
N CYS A 276 -2.28 -14.43 6.21
CA CYS A 276 -1.99 -12.99 6.16
C CYS A 276 -3.26 -12.22 5.79
N THR A 277 -3.62 -11.23 6.61
CA THR A 277 -4.70 -10.26 6.36
C THR A 277 -4.16 -8.85 6.17
N ASP A 278 -3.00 -8.53 6.75
CA ASP A 278 -2.26 -7.28 6.52
C ASP A 278 -0.76 -7.49 6.77
N PHE A 279 0.08 -6.61 6.23
CA PHE A 279 1.53 -6.66 6.39
C PHE A 279 2.21 -5.28 6.30
N CYS A 280 3.46 -5.18 6.69
CA CYS A 280 4.31 -4.02 6.45
C CYS A 280 5.79 -4.43 6.54
N PHE A 281 6.67 -3.53 6.17
CA PHE A 281 8.10 -3.74 6.33
C PHE A 281 8.63 -2.74 7.33
N TYR A 282 9.23 -3.26 8.39
CA TYR A 282 9.83 -2.50 9.47
C TYR A 282 11.32 -2.79 9.48
N GLU A 283 12.13 -1.79 9.12
CA GLU A 283 13.57 -1.97 8.90
C GLU A 283 13.83 -3.09 7.87
N ASP A 284 14.56 -4.13 8.25
CA ASP A 284 14.86 -5.30 7.43
C ASP A 284 13.89 -6.47 7.67
N LYS A 285 12.80 -6.24 8.41
CA LYS A 285 11.82 -7.27 8.78
C LYS A 285 10.51 -7.09 8.04
N LEU A 286 9.94 -8.23 7.64
CA LEU A 286 8.57 -8.30 7.18
C LEU A 286 7.66 -8.66 8.35
N ILE A 287 6.77 -7.73 8.69
CA ILE A 287 5.79 -7.88 9.76
C ILE A 287 4.42 -8.12 9.15
N PHE A 288 3.68 -9.12 9.61
CA PHE A 288 2.35 -9.43 9.09
C PHE A 288 1.40 -9.91 10.18
N THR A 289 0.11 -9.97 9.89
CA THR A 289 -0.91 -10.40 10.85
C THR A 289 -1.94 -11.30 10.20
N ASP A 290 -2.52 -12.21 10.98
CA ASP A 290 -3.69 -13.01 10.62
C ASP A 290 -5.01 -12.46 11.23
N SER A 291 -4.94 -11.24 11.78
CA SER A 291 -5.96 -10.57 12.60
C SER A 291 -6.09 -11.06 14.05
N ILE A 292 -5.29 -12.02 14.51
CA ILE A 292 -5.23 -12.45 15.92
C ILE A 292 -3.84 -12.17 16.50
N SER A 293 -2.82 -12.53 15.74
CA SER A 293 -1.42 -12.39 16.12
C SER A 293 -0.67 -11.53 15.11
N VAL A 294 0.42 -10.92 15.56
CA VAL A 294 1.40 -10.24 14.72
C VAL A 294 2.66 -11.09 14.67
N PHE A 295 3.16 -11.28 13.47
CA PHE A 295 4.29 -12.14 13.15
C PHE A 295 5.44 -11.33 12.55
N SER A 296 6.67 -11.71 12.86
CA SER A 296 7.84 -11.35 12.08
C SER A 296 8.25 -12.55 11.22
N ALA A 297 8.43 -12.33 9.91
CA ALA A 297 8.93 -13.36 9.00
C ALA A 297 10.45 -13.52 9.15
N GLU A 298 10.91 -14.76 9.10
CA GLU A 298 12.32 -15.15 9.11
C GLU A 298 12.77 -15.52 7.69
N PRO A 299 14.05 -15.31 7.32
CA PRO A 299 14.57 -15.63 5.97
C PRO A 299 14.42 -17.09 5.53
N ASP A 300 14.21 -18.01 6.47
CA ASP A 300 13.99 -19.43 6.18
C ASP A 300 12.50 -19.76 5.91
N GLY A 301 11.63 -18.75 5.82
CA GLY A 301 10.20 -18.89 5.58
C GLY A 301 9.38 -19.22 6.83
N LYS A 302 10.01 -19.34 8.00
CA LYS A 302 9.30 -19.45 9.28
C LYS A 302 8.83 -18.08 9.75
N SER A 303 7.94 -18.07 10.74
CA SER A 303 7.53 -16.86 11.41
C SER A 303 7.61 -16.99 12.93
N ASN A 304 7.80 -15.86 13.60
CA ASN A 304 7.76 -15.74 15.04
C ASN A 304 6.60 -14.83 15.44
N VAL A 305 5.73 -15.27 16.35
CA VAL A 305 4.72 -14.40 16.97
C VAL A 305 5.45 -13.39 17.85
N ILE A 306 5.21 -12.11 17.61
CA ILE A 306 5.79 -11.01 18.38
C ILE A 306 4.77 -10.31 19.27
N LEU A 307 3.48 -10.36 18.92
CA LEU A 307 2.41 -9.73 19.70
C LEU A 307 1.06 -10.42 19.42
N GLU A 308 0.21 -10.54 20.43
CA GLU A 308 -1.16 -11.05 20.34
C GLU A 308 -2.18 -9.91 20.50
N ALA A 309 -3.36 -10.03 19.91
CA ALA A 309 -4.41 -9.00 20.05
C ALA A 309 -4.80 -8.73 21.51
N ASN A 310 -4.72 -9.75 22.38
CA ASN A 310 -5.02 -9.62 23.81
C ASN A 310 -3.91 -8.93 24.61
N ASP A 311 -2.73 -8.69 24.01
CA ASP A 311 -1.69 -7.85 24.62
C ASP A 311 -2.04 -6.36 24.53
N LEU A 312 -2.94 -5.99 23.61
CA LEU A 312 -3.47 -4.64 23.46
C LEU A 312 -4.68 -4.43 24.37
N THR A 313 -4.80 -3.22 24.92
CA THR A 313 -5.84 -2.84 25.87
C THR A 313 -7.23 -3.00 25.24
N ASN A 314 -8.03 -3.91 25.82
CA ASN A 314 -9.41 -4.20 25.44
C ASN A 314 -9.60 -4.61 23.97
N CYS A 315 -8.61 -5.23 23.34
CA CYS A 315 -8.70 -5.70 21.95
C CYS A 315 -8.87 -7.23 21.87
N ASN A 316 -9.56 -7.70 20.83
CA ASN A 316 -9.72 -9.12 20.52
C ASN A 316 -9.41 -9.48 19.06
N TYR A 317 -9.03 -8.51 18.24
CA TYR A 317 -8.44 -8.71 16.92
C TYR A 317 -7.45 -7.59 16.58
N ILE A 318 -6.53 -7.89 15.67
CA ILE A 318 -5.66 -6.92 14.99
C ILE A 318 -6.38 -6.46 13.72
N SER A 319 -6.57 -5.15 13.61
CA SER A 319 -7.27 -4.48 12.51
C SER A 319 -6.32 -3.97 11.42
N GLY A 320 -5.03 -3.80 11.73
CA GLY A 320 -4.04 -3.42 10.73
C GLY A 320 -2.64 -3.26 11.30
N LEU A 321 -1.68 -3.12 10.37
CA LEU A 321 -0.25 -2.88 10.58
C LEU A 321 0.20 -1.65 9.78
N GLY A 322 1.13 -0.87 10.31
CA GLY A 322 1.53 0.38 9.65
C GLY A 322 2.83 0.95 10.16
N ILE A 323 3.54 1.66 9.28
CA ILE A 323 4.75 2.40 9.64
C ILE A 323 4.47 3.89 9.58
N THR A 324 4.87 4.62 10.61
CA THR A 324 4.80 6.08 10.62
C THR A 324 6.06 6.64 11.27
N ASP A 325 6.72 7.59 10.61
CA ASP A 325 8.04 8.13 10.99
C ASP A 325 9.08 7.06 11.38
N GLY A 326 9.11 5.95 10.63
CA GLY A 326 10.05 4.86 10.86
C GLY A 326 9.78 4.04 12.12
N LYS A 327 8.56 4.10 12.68
CA LYS A 327 8.12 3.29 13.81
C LYS A 327 7.00 2.35 13.40
N LEU A 328 6.97 1.17 14.00
CA LEU A 328 5.91 0.17 13.81
C LEU A 328 4.73 0.48 14.71
N TYR A 329 3.55 0.52 14.11
CA TYR A 329 2.27 0.64 14.78
C TYR A 329 1.39 -0.57 14.50
N VAL A 330 0.73 -1.04 15.56
CA VAL A 330 -0.26 -2.10 15.52
C VAL A 330 -1.59 -1.54 15.98
N CYS A 331 -2.64 -1.71 15.17
CA CYS A 331 -3.98 -1.27 15.53
C CYS A 331 -4.83 -2.47 15.95
N GLY A 332 -5.18 -2.54 17.23
CA GLY A 332 -6.14 -3.49 17.77
C GLY A 332 -7.56 -2.95 17.75
N GLY A 333 -8.54 -3.84 17.67
CA GLY A 333 -9.95 -3.50 17.74
C GLY A 333 -10.74 -4.40 18.69
N SER A 334 -11.89 -3.91 19.14
CA SER A 334 -12.91 -4.72 19.80
C SER A 334 -14.31 -4.18 19.48
N GLY A 335 -15.18 -5.09 19.01
CA GLY A 335 -16.46 -4.69 18.44
C GLY A 335 -16.29 -3.67 17.30
N SER A 336 -17.24 -2.75 17.18
CA SER A 336 -17.27 -1.77 16.08
C SER A 336 -16.63 -0.42 16.42
N PHE A 337 -16.34 -0.13 17.70
CA PHE A 337 -16.05 1.25 18.13
C PHE A 337 -14.85 1.37 19.08
N TRP A 338 -14.31 0.27 19.59
CA TRP A 338 -13.07 0.28 20.36
C TRP A 338 -11.87 0.11 19.43
N LYS A 339 -10.86 0.96 19.61
CA LYS A 339 -9.60 0.97 18.86
C LYS A 339 -8.46 1.24 19.82
N SER A 340 -7.39 0.47 19.71
CA SER A 340 -6.10 0.74 20.35
C SER A 340 -5.01 0.83 19.30
N ILE A 341 -4.18 1.87 19.36
CA ILE A 341 -3.03 2.06 18.47
C ILE A 341 -1.77 1.99 19.32
N ALA A 342 -0.97 0.94 19.14
CA ALA A 342 0.25 0.72 19.90
C ALA A 342 1.49 0.93 19.04
N GLU A 343 2.44 1.71 19.55
CA GLU A 343 3.82 1.73 19.06
C GLU A 343 4.54 0.49 19.61
N THR A 344 5.13 -0.30 18.72
CA THR A 344 5.82 -1.54 19.09
C THR A 344 7.24 -1.55 18.55
N ASP A 345 8.17 -2.13 19.30
CA ASP A 345 9.50 -2.42 18.76
C ASP A 345 9.50 -3.69 17.88
N GLU A 346 10.66 -4.02 17.30
CA GLU A 346 10.87 -5.20 16.45
C GLU A 346 10.58 -6.55 17.13
N ASN A 347 10.47 -6.59 18.45
CA ASN A 347 10.19 -7.79 19.23
C ASN A 347 8.75 -7.79 19.77
N GLY A 348 7.92 -6.84 19.31
CA GLY A 348 6.52 -6.69 19.70
C GLY A 348 6.32 -6.10 21.10
N LYS A 349 7.37 -5.54 21.74
CA LYS A 349 7.20 -4.85 23.01
C LYS A 349 6.48 -3.52 22.76
N ILE A 350 5.36 -3.32 23.46
CA ILE A 350 4.62 -2.06 23.45
C ILE A 350 5.46 -0.98 24.13
N VAL A 351 5.77 0.07 23.38
CA VAL A 351 6.48 1.27 23.85
C VAL A 351 5.47 2.29 24.36
N GLU A 352 4.37 2.43 23.63
CA GLU A 352 3.29 3.36 23.91
C GLU A 352 1.98 2.84 23.32
N GLU A 353 0.86 3.23 23.93
CA GLU A 353 -0.47 2.84 23.49
C GLU A 353 -1.45 4.02 23.58
N ILE A 354 -2.28 4.19 22.55
CA ILE A 354 -3.32 5.21 22.44
C ILE A 354 -4.68 4.51 22.38
N SER A 355 -5.53 4.76 23.36
CA SER A 355 -6.94 4.34 23.31
C SER A 355 -7.77 5.36 22.54
N ALA A 356 -8.36 4.94 21.43
CA ALA A 356 -9.05 5.80 20.46
C ALA A 356 -10.52 5.37 20.22
N GLY A 357 -11.21 4.92 21.27
CA GLY A 357 -12.58 4.43 21.16
C GLY A 357 -13.45 4.70 22.38
N VAL A 358 -14.75 4.43 22.23
CA VAL A 358 -15.73 4.51 23.32
C VAL A 358 -15.92 3.10 23.89
N ASP A 359 -15.68 2.94 25.20
CA ASP A 359 -16.07 1.74 25.93
C ASP A 359 -17.57 1.83 26.24
N ARG A 360 -18.35 0.80 25.89
CA ARG A 360 -19.82 0.81 26.06
C ARG A 360 -20.29 -0.09 27.18
#